data_AF-A0A402AYT6-F1
#
_entry.id   AF-A0A402AYT6-F1
#
_cell.length_a   1.000
_cell.length_b   1.000
_cell.length_c   1.000
_cell.angle_alpha   90.00
_cell.angle_beta   90.00
_cell.angle_gamma   90.00
#
_symmetry.space_group_name_H-M   'P 1'
#
loop_
_entity.id
_entity.type
_entity.pdbx_description
1 polymer ?
#
loop_
_entity_poly.entity_id
_entity_poly.type
_entity_poly.pdbx_seq_one_letter_code
_entity_poly.pdbx_strand_id
1 'polypeptide(L)' 'MHCPVCHEQMKIKRKDVSYNRARPTTYDRTLYHCANCDSWIKTEVPLKEILIQPDLQQPAS' A
#
# COMPACT_ATOMS: atom_id res chain seq x y z
N MET A 1 9.46 -8.25 -6.33
CA MET A 1 8.92 -7.95 -7.68
C MET A 1 10.06 -7.91 -8.67
N HIS A 2 9.83 -8.14 -9.96
CA HIS A 2 10.86 -7.97 -11.00
C HIS A 2 10.88 -6.52 -11.50
N CYS A 3 12.08 -6.02 -11.83
CA CYS A 3 12.27 -4.70 -12.41
C CYS A 3 11.73 -4.67 -13.85
N PRO A 4 10.87 -3.72 -14.24
CA PRO A 4 10.34 -3.67 -15.60
C PRO A 4 11.38 -3.20 -16.64
N VAL A 5 12.55 -2.73 -16.20
CA VAL A 5 13.62 -2.24 -17.06
C VAL A 5 14.64 -3.34 -17.37
N CYS A 6 15.20 -3.98 -16.33
CA CYS A 6 16.26 -4.97 -16.50
C CYS A 6 15.84 -6.38 -16.05
N HIS A 7 14.57 -6.59 -15.71
CA HIS A 7 13.97 -7.88 -15.31
C HIS A 7 14.54 -8.54 -14.05
N GLU A 8 15.57 -7.96 -13.44
CA GLU A 8 16.15 -8.41 -12.17
C GLU A 8 15.20 -8.29 -10.98
N GLN A 9 15.45 -9.11 -9.96
CA GLN A 9 14.66 -9.07 -8.74
C GLN A 9 14.94 -7.78 -7.94
N MET A 10 13.88 -7.03 -7.62
CA MET A 10 13.96 -5.81 -6.82
C MET A 10 13.77 -6.09 -5.33
N LYS A 11 14.53 -5.36 -4.51
CA LYS A 11 14.45 -5.43 -3.04
C LYS A 11 13.54 -4.33 -2.50
N ILE A 12 12.84 -4.63 -1.41
CA ILE A 12 12.06 -3.64 -0.66
C ILE A 12 13.03 -2.77 0.12
N LYS A 13 12.93 -1.45 -0.04
CA LYS A 13 13.71 -0.46 0.70
C LYS A 13 12.93 0.16 1.85
N ARG A 14 11.63 0.34 1.67
CA ARG A 14 10.77 0.95 2.69
C ARG A 14 9.35 0.42 2.57
N LYS A 15 8.73 0.22 3.73
CA LYS A 15 7.29 0.05 3.88
C LYS A 15 6.81 1.09 4.86
N ASP A 16 5.80 1.85 4.49
CA ASP A 16 5.17 2.84 5.34
C ASP A 16 3.72 3.08 4.96
N VAL A 17 3.04 3.88 5.76
CA VAL A 17 1.67 4.29 5.51
C VAL A 17 1.69 5.70 4.96
N SER A 18 0.91 5.96 3.91
CA SER A 18 0.74 7.28 3.33
C SER A 18 -0.72 7.70 3.32
N TYR A 19 -0.99 8.97 3.61
CA TYR A 19 -2.34 9.53 3.59
C TYR A 19 -2.46 10.52 2.44
N ASN A 20 -3.45 10.31 1.58
CA ASN A 20 -3.76 11.25 0.49
C ASN A 20 -4.80 12.26 0.97
N ARG A 21 -4.41 13.55 1.04
CA ARG A 21 -5.32 14.63 1.45
C ARG A 21 -6.34 15.00 0.38
N ALA A 22 -6.00 14.85 -0.90
CA ALA A 22 -6.89 15.17 -2.01
C ALA A 22 -7.97 14.10 -2.23
N ARG A 23 -7.69 12.86 -1.82
CA ARG A 23 -8.62 11.73 -1.79
C ARG A 23 -8.46 11.03 -0.45
N PRO A 24 -9.26 11.38 0.57
CA PRO A 24 -9.06 10.98 1.95
C PRO A 24 -9.08 9.45 2.06
N THR A 25 -7.90 8.87 1.94
CA THR A 25 -7.69 7.43 1.90
C THR A 25 -6.27 7.18 2.34
N THR A 26 -6.11 6.17 3.17
CA THR A 26 -4.81 5.73 3.67
C THR A 26 -4.34 4.57 2.82
N TYR A 27 -3.05 4.54 2.48
CA TYR A 27 -2.45 3.54 1.62
C TYR A 27 -1.27 2.88 2.32
N ASP A 28 -1.18 1.57 2.24
CA ASP A 28 0.04 0.83 2.48
C ASP A 28 0.98 1.05 1.29
N ARG A 29 2.08 1.77 1.56
CA ARG A 29 3.08 2.12 0.57
C ARG A 29 4.31 1.23 0.71
N THR A 30 4.73 0.62 -0.39
CA THR A 30 6.00 -0.11 -0.47
C THR A 30 6.88 0.50 -1.55
N LEU A 31 8.13 0.78 -1.21
CA LEU A 31 9.14 1.29 -2.12
C LEU A 31 10.17 0.19 -2.42
N TYR A 32 10.39 -0.06 -3.70
CA TYR A 32 11.33 -1.04 -4.23
C TYR A 32 12.47 -0.32 -4.95
N HIS A 33 13.66 -0.90 -4.86
CA HIS A 33 14.84 -0.44 -5.58
C HIS A 33 15.50 -1.60 -6.32
N CYS A 34 15.86 -1.36 -7.57
CA CYS A 34 16.68 -2.25 -8.36
C CYS A 34 18.14 -1.82 -8.24
N ALA A 35 18.99 -2.66 -7.63
CA ALA A 35 20.41 -2.36 -7.47
C ALA A 35 21.20 -2.41 -8.80
N ASN A 36 20.65 -3.04 -9.84
CA ASN A 36 21.33 -3.24 -11.12
C ASN A 36 21.21 -2.02 -12.06
N CYS A 37 19.99 -1.48 -12.22
CA CYS A 37 19.72 -0.35 -13.12
C CYS A 37 19.26 0.91 -12.39
N ASP A 38 19.41 0.93 -11.07
CA ASP A 38 19.05 2.04 -10.16
C ASP A 38 17.58 2.51 -10.24
N SER A 39 16.69 1.68 -10.80
CA SER A 39 15.27 2.01 -10.93
C SER A 39 14.53 1.89 -9.59
N TRP A 40 13.58 2.81 -9.39
CA TRP A 40 12.71 2.86 -8.20
C TRP A 40 11.26 2.63 -8.56
N ILE A 41 10.55 1.84 -7.76
CA ILE A 41 9.12 1.59 -7.93
C ILE A 41 8.41 1.79 -6.60
N LYS A 42 7.28 2.51 -6.65
CA LYS A 42 6.39 2.72 -5.51
C LYS A 42 5.07 2.03 -5.79
N THR A 43 4.62 1.17 -4.88
CA THR A 43 3.27 0.59 -4.90
C THR A 43 2.47 1.15 -3.73
N GLU A 44 1.27 1.63 -3.99
CA GLU A 44 0.33 2.13 -2.98
C GLU A 44 -0.94 1.29 -3.06
N VAL A 45 -1.22 0.53 -2.01
CA VAL A 45 -2.44 -0.28 -1.90
C VAL A 45 -3.36 0.42 -0.90
N PRO A 46 -4.59 0.80 -1.28
CA PRO A 46 -5.54 1.37 -0.33
C PRO A 46 -5.70 0.39 0.84
N LEU A 47 -5.48 0.88 2.06
CA LEU A 47 -6.02 0.19 3.22
C LEU A 47 -7.52 0.24 3.02
N LYS A 48 -8.15 -0.89 2.68
CA LYS A 48 -9.62 -0.98 2.66
C LYS A 48 -10.06 -0.37 3.99
N GLU A 49 -10.89 0.66 3.93
CA GLU A 49 -11.71 0.99 5.08
C GLU A 49 -12.38 -0.33 5.42
N ILE A 50 -11.99 -0.92 6.53
CA ILE A 50 -12.83 -1.90 7.20
C ILE A 50 -14.05 -1.05 7.50
N LEU A 51 -15.04 -1.10 6.60
CA LEU A 51 -16.39 -0.70 6.90
C LEU A 51 -16.75 -1.62 8.06
N ILE A 52 -16.48 -1.14 9.28
CA ILE A 52 -17.12 -1.65 10.47
C ILE A 52 -18.59 -1.43 10.13
N GLN A 53 -19.25 -2.48 9.65
CA GLN A 53 -20.70 -2.50 9.66
C GLN A 53 -21.03 -2.34 11.14
N PRO A 54 -21.67 -1.22 11.55
CA PRO A 54 -22.20 -1.19 12.89
C PRO A 54 -23.31 -2.23 12.87
N ASP A 55 -23.03 -3.41 13.43
CA ASP A 55 -24.04 -4.38 13.79
C ASP A 55 -24.85 -3.75 14.94
N LEU A 56 -25.69 -2.78 14.56
CA LEU A 56 -26.72 -2.19 15.37
C LEU A 56 -27.84 -3.21 15.43
N GLN A 57 -27.72 -4.14 16.37
CA GLN A 57 -28.88 -4.79 16.97
C GLN A 57 -28.57 -5.13 18.42
N GLN A 58 -28.76 -4.14 19.29
CA GLN A 58 -29.10 -4.42 20.69
C GLN A 58 -30.40 -5.24 20.69
N PRO A 59 -30.44 -6.45 21.26
CA PRO A 59 -31.72 -7.00 21.68
C PRO A 59 -32.16 -6.20 22.92
N ALA A 60 -33.19 -5.39 22.75
CA ALA A 60 -34.03 -4.98 23.86
C ALA A 60 -34.80 -6.22 24.35
N SER A 61 -34.59 -6.62 25.60
CA SER A 61 -35.59 -7.18 26.53
C SER A 61 -34.94 -7.48 27.87
#